data_AF-A0A553FB66-F1
#
_entry.id   AF-A0A553FB66-F1
#
_cell.length_a   1.000
_cell.length_b   1.000
_cell.length_c   1.000
_cell.angle_alpha   90.00
_cell.angle_beta   90.00
_cell.angle_gamma   90.00
#
_symmetry.space_group_name_H-M   'P 1'
#
loop_
_entity.id
_entity.type
_entity.pdbx_description
1 polymer ?
#
loop_
_entity_poly.entity_id
_entity_poly.type
_entity_poly.pdbx_seq_one_letter_code
_entity_poly.pdbx_strand_id
1 'polypeptide(L)'
;MQDSLFTKVDLGNLSLKNRIVMPPMTRSRASQPGNTANDIMATYYGQRASAGLIVAEGTQISAMGQGYAWTPGIYTQEQIAGWKKTTDAVHANDGVIFAQLWHVGRVTHPENIGGKQPISSSALKAENVQVFIDNGSDAPGFVDVVMPREMTKDDIKDVIEEYRQAALNAIEAGFDGIELHAANGYLINQFIDSEANNRTDEYGGSVENRLRFLGEVVEAMVSAIGAERVGVRLAPFTSLNGTVDANPIETYTAAAALLDKLNIVYLHIAEVDWDDAPDTPLEFKQAIRAAYKGIIIYAGRYNAGKAVQAIKDGLADMVAFGRPFVANPDLPSRILNGQELAPHDPNTLFGGDEKGLTDYPRFTKK
;
A
#
# COMPACT_ATOMS: atom_id res chain seq x y z
N MET A 1 5.98 12.69 -27.00
CA MET A 1 4.73 11.92 -26.81
C MET A 1 4.60 11.31 -25.40
N GLN A 2 5.31 11.83 -24.39
CA GLN A 2 5.18 11.46 -22.97
C GLN A 2 4.24 12.41 -22.20
N ASP A 3 3.58 13.32 -22.93
CA ASP A 3 2.86 14.48 -22.39
C ASP A 3 1.80 14.09 -21.35
N SER A 4 1.03 13.03 -21.60
CA SER A 4 -0.05 12.62 -20.69
C SER A 4 0.43 12.36 -19.26
N LEU A 5 1.60 11.73 -19.07
CA LEU A 5 2.15 11.47 -17.73
C LEU A 5 2.52 12.73 -16.96
N PHE A 6 2.78 13.85 -17.64
CA PHE A 6 3.23 15.11 -17.05
C PHE A 6 2.13 16.17 -17.02
N THR A 7 0.89 15.78 -17.30
CA THR A 7 -0.28 16.63 -17.07
C THR A 7 -0.66 16.64 -15.59
N LYS A 8 -1.15 17.78 -15.11
CA LYS A 8 -1.74 17.86 -13.77
C LYS A 8 -2.99 17.00 -13.67
N VAL A 9 -3.27 16.50 -12.47
CA VAL A 9 -4.49 15.76 -12.15
C VAL A 9 -4.95 16.17 -10.76
N ASP A 10 -6.24 16.41 -10.61
CA ASP A 10 -6.81 16.73 -9.31
C ASP A 10 -7.18 15.43 -8.57
N LEU A 11 -6.77 15.34 -7.31
CA LEU A 11 -7.04 14.24 -6.40
C LEU A 11 -7.76 14.80 -5.17
N GLY A 12 -9.09 14.72 -5.17
CA GLY A 12 -9.91 15.39 -4.17
C GLY A 12 -9.68 16.90 -4.24
N ASN A 13 -9.18 17.48 -3.14
CA ASN A 13 -8.86 18.92 -3.05
C ASN A 13 -7.40 19.25 -3.41
N LEU A 14 -6.61 18.26 -3.84
CA LEU A 14 -5.19 18.40 -4.12
C LEU A 14 -4.96 18.46 -5.63
N SER A 15 -4.09 19.35 -6.10
CA SER A 15 -3.69 19.38 -7.51
C SER A 15 -2.30 18.79 -7.67
N LEU A 16 -2.23 17.58 -8.24
CA LEU A 16 -0.99 16.85 -8.42
C LEU A 16 -0.25 17.33 -9.66
N LYS A 17 1.06 17.44 -9.57
CA LYS A 17 1.92 17.99 -10.64
C LYS A 17 2.10 17.09 -11.87
N ASN A 18 1.87 15.80 -11.72
CA ASN A 18 1.97 14.80 -12.79
C ASN A 18 1.19 13.53 -12.40
N ARG A 19 1.07 12.58 -13.31
CA ARG A 19 0.33 11.31 -13.14
C ARG A 19 1.23 10.14 -12.71
N ILE A 20 2.42 10.44 -12.16
CA ILE A 20 3.41 9.44 -11.73
C ILE A 20 3.31 9.27 -10.21
N VAL A 21 3.08 8.03 -9.77
CA VAL A 21 2.93 7.70 -8.35
C VAL A 21 4.17 6.95 -7.86
N MET A 22 4.68 7.31 -6.68
CA MET A 22 5.56 6.44 -5.91
C MET A 22 4.68 5.51 -5.08
N PRO A 23 4.57 4.22 -5.43
CA PRO A 23 3.70 3.30 -4.70
C PRO A 23 4.30 2.97 -3.32
N PRO A 24 3.49 2.40 -2.42
CA PRO A 24 3.95 1.94 -1.12
C PRO A 24 5.02 0.85 -1.29
N MET A 25 6.15 1.01 -0.59
CA MET A 25 7.30 0.10 -0.67
C MET A 25 7.96 -0.03 0.70
N THR A 26 7.69 -1.11 1.42
CA THR A 26 8.31 -1.41 2.71
C THR A 26 9.83 -1.37 2.62
N ARG A 27 10.46 -0.58 3.49
CA ARG A 27 11.93 -0.47 3.58
C ARG A 27 12.47 -0.99 4.90
N SER A 28 11.62 -1.14 5.92
CA SER A 28 12.03 -1.64 7.23
C SER A 28 13.22 -0.87 7.82
N ARG A 29 13.06 0.46 7.89
CA ARG A 29 14.07 1.41 8.37
C ARG A 29 13.62 2.19 9.61
N ALA A 30 12.53 1.77 10.25
CA ALA A 30 12.01 2.46 11.42
C ALA A 30 12.96 2.29 12.62
N SER A 31 13.13 3.36 13.39
CA SER A 31 14.01 3.35 14.56
C SER A 31 13.51 2.36 15.63
N GLN A 32 14.47 1.73 16.30
CA GLN A 32 14.25 0.80 17.39
C GLN A 32 14.80 1.35 18.72
N PRO A 33 14.15 1.04 19.87
CA PRO A 33 12.83 0.42 19.97
C PRO A 33 11.71 1.39 19.54
N GLY A 34 10.52 0.85 19.24
CA GLY A 34 9.30 1.64 19.07
C GLY A 34 8.77 1.76 17.64
N ASN A 35 9.50 1.27 16.63
CA ASN A 35 9.06 1.27 15.24
C ASN A 35 8.65 2.68 14.75
N THR A 36 9.46 3.69 15.05
CA THR A 36 9.15 5.09 14.69
C THR A 36 9.79 5.46 13.36
N ALA A 37 9.05 6.14 12.47
CA ALA A 37 9.65 6.81 11.33
C ALA A 37 10.70 7.85 11.79
N ASN A 38 11.71 8.12 10.95
CA ASN A 38 12.91 8.86 11.36
C ASN A 38 13.49 9.76 10.24
N ASP A 39 14.64 10.38 10.52
CA ASP A 39 15.25 11.39 9.65
C ASP A 39 15.75 10.81 8.31
N ILE A 40 16.20 9.55 8.29
CA ILE A 40 16.64 8.90 7.03
C ILE A 40 15.44 8.60 6.13
N MET A 41 14.30 8.22 6.72
CA MET A 41 13.04 8.05 5.99
C MET A 41 12.52 9.40 5.47
N ALA A 42 12.57 10.46 6.29
CA ALA A 42 12.19 11.80 5.86
C ALA A 42 13.03 12.28 4.66
N THR A 43 14.34 12.04 4.69
CA THR A 43 15.25 12.31 3.57
C THR A 43 14.88 11.47 2.34
N TYR A 44 14.61 10.17 2.52
CA TYR A 44 14.23 9.25 1.44
C TYR A 44 12.99 9.68 0.67
N TYR A 45 11.92 10.04 1.38
CA TYR A 45 10.68 10.52 0.74
C TYR A 45 10.84 11.94 0.19
N GLY A 46 11.52 12.84 0.91
CA GLY A 46 11.81 14.21 0.43
C GLY A 46 12.58 14.23 -0.90
N GLN A 47 13.55 13.32 -1.07
CA GLN A 47 14.27 13.14 -2.34
C GLN A 47 13.36 12.80 -3.53
N ARG A 48 12.24 12.11 -3.27
CA ARG A 48 11.29 11.56 -4.25
C ARG A 48 10.02 12.40 -4.41
N ALA A 49 9.94 13.55 -3.73
CA ALA A 49 8.80 14.46 -3.76
C ALA A 49 8.46 14.99 -5.17
N SER A 50 9.30 14.76 -6.20
CA SER A 50 8.96 15.05 -7.61
C SER A 50 7.83 14.18 -8.18
N ALA A 51 7.46 13.07 -7.53
CA ALA A 51 6.27 12.29 -7.84
C ALA A 51 5.00 13.17 -7.78
N GLY A 52 3.98 12.83 -8.57
CA GLY A 52 2.67 13.45 -8.47
C GLY A 52 2.01 13.13 -7.13
N LEU A 53 2.10 11.86 -6.71
CA LEU A 53 1.68 11.36 -5.40
C LEU A 53 2.74 10.40 -4.86
N ILE A 54 3.05 10.51 -3.58
CA ILE A 54 3.75 9.49 -2.81
C ILE A 54 2.74 8.75 -1.96
N VAL A 55 2.80 7.42 -1.97
CA VAL A 55 2.16 6.60 -0.95
C VAL A 55 3.28 6.00 -0.11
N ALA A 56 3.28 6.32 1.19
CA ALA A 56 4.28 5.83 2.12
C ALA A 56 4.23 4.30 2.21
N GLU A 57 5.33 3.70 2.69
CA GLU A 57 5.34 2.28 3.03
C GLU A 57 4.22 1.90 3.99
N GLY A 58 3.81 0.63 3.94
CA GLY A 58 2.79 0.09 4.84
C GLY A 58 3.15 0.39 6.30
N THR A 59 2.26 1.09 6.98
CA THR A 59 2.43 1.49 8.37
C THR A 59 1.37 0.83 9.24
N GLN A 60 1.82 0.03 10.22
CA GLN A 60 0.90 -0.78 11.00
C GLN A 60 0.01 0.08 11.91
N ILE A 61 -1.29 -0.20 11.89
CA ILE A 61 -2.32 0.54 12.66
C ILE A 61 -2.34 0.19 14.15
N SER A 62 -1.69 -0.91 14.52
CA SER A 62 -1.60 -1.41 15.88
C SER A 62 -0.40 -2.34 16.03
N ALA A 63 -0.07 -2.73 17.25
CA ALA A 63 0.96 -3.74 17.49
C ALA A 63 0.63 -5.09 16.83
N MET A 64 -0.66 -5.44 16.71
CA MET A 64 -1.10 -6.68 16.04
C MET A 64 -1.03 -6.59 14.50
N GLY A 65 -1.02 -5.37 13.96
CA GLY A 65 -0.97 -5.15 12.51
C GLY A 65 0.40 -5.38 11.87
N GLN A 66 1.45 -5.63 12.64
CA GLN A 66 2.82 -5.75 12.14
C GLN A 66 3.13 -7.14 11.55
N GLY A 67 3.68 -7.19 10.33
CA GLY A 67 4.09 -8.44 9.67
C GLY A 67 5.58 -8.66 9.57
N TYR A 68 6.35 -7.57 9.55
CA TYR A 68 7.76 -7.58 9.19
C TYR A 68 8.54 -6.72 10.19
N ALA A 69 9.78 -7.09 10.47
CA ALA A 69 10.63 -6.33 11.39
C ALA A 69 10.86 -4.90 10.90
N TRP A 70 11.02 -3.99 11.86
CA TRP A 70 11.46 -2.61 11.65
C TRP A 70 10.57 -1.78 10.70
N THR A 71 9.32 -2.16 10.49
CA THR A 71 8.34 -1.35 9.76
C THR A 71 7.75 -0.27 10.67
N PRO A 72 7.49 0.94 10.17
CA PRO A 72 7.00 2.04 10.99
C PRO A 72 5.53 1.86 11.40
N GLY A 73 5.20 2.09 12.67
CA GLY A 73 3.80 2.14 13.14
C GLY A 73 3.16 3.53 13.00
N ILE A 74 1.86 3.63 13.28
CA ILE A 74 1.12 4.91 13.33
C ILE A 74 0.06 4.96 14.44
N TYR A 75 0.37 4.37 15.60
CA TYR A 75 -0.56 4.24 16.74
C TYR A 75 -0.02 4.80 18.06
N THR A 76 1.24 5.21 18.13
CA THR A 76 1.79 5.95 19.27
C THR A 76 2.14 7.40 18.90
N GLN A 77 2.26 8.26 19.91
CA GLN A 77 2.61 9.67 19.72
C GLN A 77 4.02 9.85 19.14
N GLU A 78 4.97 9.00 19.53
CA GLU A 78 6.33 9.00 18.97
C GLU A 78 6.35 8.61 17.50
N GLN A 79 5.49 7.66 17.10
CA GLN A 79 5.33 7.26 15.71
C GLN A 79 4.72 8.38 14.85
N ILE A 80 3.68 9.05 15.36
CA ILE A 80 3.06 10.22 14.72
C ILE A 80 4.09 11.35 14.55
N ALA A 81 4.86 11.67 15.60
CA ALA A 81 5.91 12.67 15.54
C ALA A 81 7.03 12.30 14.56
N GLY A 82 7.40 11.02 14.47
CA GLY A 82 8.34 10.51 13.48
C GLY A 82 7.84 10.68 12.05
N TRP A 83 6.57 10.34 11.80
CA TRP A 83 5.94 10.54 10.49
C TRP A 83 5.82 12.02 10.13
N LYS A 84 5.56 12.89 11.10
CA LYS A 84 5.49 14.33 10.87
C LYS A 84 6.77 14.91 10.26
N LYS A 85 7.94 14.39 10.64
CA LYS A 85 9.20 14.79 10.00
C LYS A 85 9.23 14.43 8.51
N THR A 86 8.65 13.28 8.15
CA THR A 86 8.58 12.81 6.77
C THR A 86 7.63 13.67 5.94
N THR A 87 6.42 13.94 6.45
CA THR A 87 5.43 14.78 5.76
C THR A 87 5.98 16.20 5.58
N ASP A 88 6.57 16.79 6.64
CA ASP A 88 7.21 18.11 6.57
C ASP A 88 8.31 18.16 5.49
N ALA A 89 9.15 17.12 5.39
CA ALA A 89 10.20 17.04 4.36
C ALA A 89 9.65 16.90 2.93
N VAL A 90 8.54 16.17 2.74
CA VAL A 90 7.88 16.03 1.44
C VAL A 90 7.19 17.34 1.04
N HIS A 91 6.46 17.97 1.96
CA HIS A 91 5.77 19.24 1.74
C HIS A 91 6.75 20.39 1.47
N ALA A 92 7.92 20.41 2.14
CA ALA A 92 8.99 21.36 1.84
C ALA A 92 9.54 21.25 0.40
N ASN A 93 9.24 20.16 -0.30
CA ASN A 93 9.59 19.93 -1.70
C ASN A 93 8.34 19.89 -2.62
N ASP A 94 7.25 20.53 -2.19
CA ASP A 94 5.96 20.62 -2.91
C ASP A 94 5.40 19.23 -3.32
N GLY A 95 5.66 18.21 -2.52
CA GLY A 95 5.13 16.85 -2.72
C GLY A 95 3.77 16.66 -2.04
N VAL A 96 3.07 15.61 -2.44
CA VAL A 96 1.84 15.13 -1.79
C VAL A 96 2.09 13.71 -1.32
N ILE A 97 1.71 13.39 -0.09
CA ILE A 97 1.97 12.09 0.53
C ILE A 97 0.77 11.53 1.29
N PHE A 98 0.47 10.27 1.03
CA PHE A 98 -0.56 9.49 1.72
C PHE A 98 0.08 8.40 2.59
N ALA A 99 -0.48 8.14 3.77
CA ALA A 99 -0.05 7.04 4.64
C ALA A 99 -0.76 5.73 4.23
N GLN A 100 -0.02 4.65 3.95
CA GLN A 100 -0.66 3.37 3.71
C GLN A 100 -0.97 2.65 5.03
N LEU A 101 -2.23 2.62 5.44
CA LEU A 101 -2.67 1.96 6.67
C LEU A 101 -2.70 0.45 6.50
N TRP A 102 -2.01 -0.25 7.39
CA TRP A 102 -1.69 -1.66 7.19
C TRP A 102 -2.05 -2.53 8.40
N HIS A 103 -2.69 -3.66 8.11
CA HIS A 103 -2.83 -4.77 9.04
C HIS A 103 -2.57 -6.06 8.27
N VAL A 104 -1.54 -6.81 8.65
CA VAL A 104 -1.09 -7.97 7.86
C VAL A 104 -1.93 -9.24 8.03
N GLY A 105 -2.68 -9.32 9.12
CA GLY A 105 -3.51 -10.48 9.42
C GLY A 105 -2.65 -11.73 9.61
N ARG A 106 -2.90 -12.80 8.84
CA ARG A 106 -2.12 -14.05 8.95
C ARG A 106 -0.69 -13.98 8.43
N VAL A 107 -0.31 -12.93 7.70
CA VAL A 107 1.03 -12.78 7.10
C VAL A 107 1.98 -12.15 8.12
N THR A 108 2.22 -12.86 9.23
CA THR A 108 3.11 -12.43 10.32
C THR A 108 3.63 -13.62 11.12
N HIS A 109 4.51 -13.34 12.07
CA HIS A 109 5.06 -14.27 13.04
C HIS A 109 4.92 -13.68 14.46
N PRO A 110 4.68 -14.49 15.52
CA PRO A 110 4.50 -14.01 16.89
C PRO A 110 5.61 -13.07 17.40
N GLU A 111 6.85 -13.28 16.96
CA GLU A 111 8.00 -12.40 17.28
C GLU A 111 7.78 -10.94 16.84
N ASN A 112 6.99 -10.69 15.79
CA ASN A 112 6.67 -9.33 15.33
C ASN A 112 5.48 -8.71 16.05
N ILE A 113 4.69 -9.49 16.79
CA ILE A 113 3.41 -9.06 17.39
C ILE A 113 3.36 -9.35 18.91
N GLY A 114 4.51 -9.31 19.57
CA GLY A 114 4.63 -9.44 21.02
C GLY A 114 4.23 -10.81 21.55
N GLY A 115 4.55 -11.88 20.81
CA GLY A 115 4.26 -13.27 21.18
C GLY A 115 2.79 -13.68 20.99
N LYS A 116 1.96 -12.83 20.40
CA LYS A 116 0.54 -13.13 20.15
C LYS A 116 0.35 -14.03 18.94
N GLN A 117 -0.78 -14.74 18.90
CA GLN A 117 -1.19 -15.49 17.71
C GLN A 117 -1.76 -14.54 16.65
N PRO A 118 -1.39 -14.66 15.36
CA PRO A 118 -1.97 -13.85 14.28
C PRO A 118 -3.48 -14.00 14.18
N ILE A 119 -4.14 -12.98 13.65
CA ILE A 119 -5.58 -12.99 13.38
C ILE A 119 -5.86 -12.98 11.88
N SER A 120 -6.98 -13.54 11.46
CA SER A 120 -7.41 -13.53 10.05
C SER A 120 -8.93 -13.70 9.95
N SER A 121 -9.45 -13.65 8.73
CA SER A 121 -10.84 -14.02 8.43
C SER A 121 -11.16 -15.44 8.90
N SER A 122 -10.19 -16.36 8.80
CA SER A 122 -10.34 -17.79 9.09
C SER A 122 -9.06 -18.39 9.65
N ALA A 123 -9.16 -19.56 10.29
CA ALA A 123 -8.00 -20.33 10.78
C ALA A 123 -7.30 -21.10 9.64
N LEU A 124 -6.81 -20.36 8.64
CA LEU A 124 -6.13 -20.87 7.45
C LEU A 124 -4.74 -20.23 7.34
N LYS A 125 -3.68 -21.02 7.47
CA LYS A 125 -2.30 -20.56 7.29
C LYS A 125 -2.07 -20.11 5.84
N ALA A 126 -1.25 -19.08 5.63
CA ALA A 126 -0.79 -18.75 4.28
C ALA A 126 0.34 -19.71 3.88
N GLU A 127 0.07 -20.57 2.92
CA GLU A 127 1.00 -21.63 2.50
C GLU A 127 2.16 -21.07 1.68
N ASN A 128 3.38 -21.55 1.95
CA ASN A 128 4.63 -21.11 1.29
C ASN A 128 4.93 -19.60 1.44
N VAL A 129 4.42 -18.96 2.49
CA VAL A 129 4.67 -17.55 2.77
C VAL A 129 5.65 -17.40 3.92
N GLN A 130 6.65 -16.53 3.71
CA GLN A 130 7.60 -16.13 4.74
C GLN A 130 7.50 -14.64 5.02
N VAL A 131 7.76 -14.29 6.27
CA VAL A 131 8.00 -12.91 6.72
C VAL A 131 9.41 -12.83 7.29
N PHE A 132 9.83 -11.66 7.75
CA PHE A 132 11.10 -11.54 8.46
C PHE A 132 10.93 -10.90 9.83
N ILE A 133 11.72 -11.40 10.77
CA ILE A 133 11.77 -10.99 12.18
C ILE A 133 13.14 -10.37 12.49
N ASP A 134 13.22 -9.65 13.59
CA ASP A 134 14.48 -9.26 14.20
C ASP A 134 15.03 -10.47 14.98
N ASN A 135 16.15 -11.02 14.53
CA ASN A 135 16.82 -12.16 15.16
C ASN A 135 18.05 -11.73 15.99
N GLY A 136 18.19 -10.43 16.29
CA GLY A 136 19.33 -9.83 16.98
C GLY A 136 20.54 -9.54 16.08
N SER A 137 20.38 -9.66 14.75
CA SER A 137 21.38 -9.25 13.76
C SER A 137 20.89 -8.06 12.93
N ASP A 138 21.80 -7.38 12.24
CA ASP A 138 21.47 -6.26 11.36
C ASP A 138 20.80 -6.68 10.03
N ALA A 139 20.50 -7.98 9.85
CA ALA A 139 19.92 -8.54 8.64
C ALA A 139 18.54 -9.19 8.88
N PRO A 140 17.60 -9.13 7.92
CA PRO A 140 16.28 -9.75 8.05
C PRO A 140 16.36 -11.27 8.32
N GLY A 141 15.77 -11.73 9.42
CA GLY A 141 15.64 -13.15 9.72
C GLY A 141 14.35 -13.73 9.12
N PHE A 142 14.43 -14.39 7.96
CA PHE A 142 13.26 -14.98 7.30
C PHE A 142 12.72 -16.20 8.07
N VAL A 143 11.41 -16.21 8.30
CA VAL A 143 10.69 -17.28 8.99
C VAL A 143 9.35 -17.55 8.31
N ASP A 144 8.86 -18.78 8.41
CA ASP A 144 7.52 -19.13 7.95
C ASP A 144 6.46 -18.44 8.81
N VAL A 145 5.35 -18.06 8.17
CA VAL A 145 4.16 -17.62 8.92
C VAL A 145 3.56 -18.76 9.74
N VAL A 146 2.80 -18.41 10.79
CA VAL A 146 2.14 -19.37 11.67
C VAL A 146 0.63 -19.43 11.44
N MET A 147 -0.04 -20.42 12.01
CA MET A 147 -1.50 -20.56 11.92
C MET A 147 -2.20 -19.38 12.63
N PRO A 148 -3.04 -18.60 11.92
CA PRO A 148 -3.84 -17.57 12.55
C PRO A 148 -5.00 -18.19 13.35
N ARG A 149 -5.58 -17.41 14.25
CA ARG A 149 -6.93 -17.67 14.74
C ARG A 149 -7.94 -16.88 13.90
N GLU A 150 -9.15 -17.42 13.78
CA GLU A 150 -10.28 -16.71 13.21
C GLU A 150 -10.66 -15.51 14.11
N MET A 151 -10.93 -14.36 13.49
CA MET A 151 -11.42 -13.17 14.18
C MET A 151 -12.85 -13.38 14.69
N THR A 152 -13.08 -13.00 15.94
CA THR A 152 -14.41 -12.84 16.51
C THR A 152 -15.05 -11.54 16.03
N LYS A 153 -16.35 -11.36 16.29
CA LYS A 153 -17.02 -10.07 16.01
C LYS A 153 -16.42 -8.90 16.78
N ASP A 154 -15.89 -9.15 17.98
CA ASP A 154 -15.27 -8.08 18.76
C ASP A 154 -13.88 -7.74 18.22
N ASP A 155 -13.10 -8.72 17.75
CA ASP A 155 -11.85 -8.45 17.01
C ASP A 155 -12.11 -7.59 15.77
N ILE A 156 -13.20 -7.85 15.04
CA ILE A 156 -13.57 -7.07 13.84
C ILE A 156 -13.86 -5.60 14.22
N LYS A 157 -14.65 -5.37 15.28
CA LYS A 157 -14.93 -4.00 15.76
C LYS A 157 -13.66 -3.29 16.21
N ASP A 158 -12.81 -3.98 16.96
CA ASP A 158 -11.55 -3.41 17.47
C ASP A 158 -10.64 -3.00 16.30
N VAL A 159 -10.48 -3.86 15.29
CA VAL A 159 -9.65 -3.54 14.11
C VAL A 159 -10.25 -2.40 13.28
N ILE A 160 -11.57 -2.30 13.14
CA ILE A 160 -12.22 -1.15 12.49
C ILE A 160 -11.88 0.15 13.23
N GLU A 161 -11.93 0.12 14.56
CA GLU A 161 -11.57 1.28 15.38
C GLU A 161 -10.07 1.61 15.30
N GLU A 162 -9.20 0.60 15.24
CA GLU A 162 -7.76 0.79 15.00
C GLU A 162 -7.51 1.48 13.65
N TYR A 163 -8.20 1.08 12.57
CA TYR A 163 -8.11 1.77 11.28
C TYR A 163 -8.63 3.21 11.35
N ARG A 164 -9.77 3.42 12.02
CA ARG A 164 -10.35 4.76 12.22
C ARG A 164 -9.38 5.69 12.94
N GLN A 165 -8.78 5.21 14.03
CA GLN A 165 -7.82 5.97 14.82
C GLN A 165 -6.51 6.20 14.06
N ALA A 166 -6.00 5.19 13.34
CA ALA A 166 -4.81 5.34 12.50
C ALA A 166 -5.01 6.37 11.39
N ALA A 167 -6.22 6.48 10.82
CA ALA A 167 -6.54 7.54 9.85
C ALA A 167 -6.46 8.93 10.49
N LEU A 168 -6.99 9.12 11.71
CA LEU A 168 -6.85 10.38 12.45
C LEU A 168 -5.38 10.70 12.77
N ASN A 169 -4.63 9.70 13.20
CA ASN A 169 -3.20 9.83 13.50
C ASN A 169 -2.38 10.22 12.26
N ALA A 170 -2.75 9.71 11.08
CA ALA A 170 -2.11 10.12 9.82
C ALA A 170 -2.35 11.60 9.51
N ILE A 171 -3.57 12.10 9.72
CA ILE A 171 -3.86 13.53 9.55
C ILE A 171 -3.10 14.37 10.59
N GLU A 172 -3.01 13.91 11.84
CA GLU A 172 -2.20 14.56 12.89
C GLU A 172 -0.71 14.61 12.52
N ALA A 173 -0.18 13.53 11.92
CA ALA A 173 1.17 13.48 11.38
C ALA A 173 1.36 14.34 10.12
N GLY A 174 0.33 15.02 9.62
CA GLY A 174 0.42 15.91 8.45
C GLY A 174 0.37 15.20 7.10
N PHE A 175 -0.11 13.96 7.01
CA PHE A 175 -0.37 13.35 5.71
C PHE A 175 -1.54 14.05 5.00
N ASP A 176 -1.48 14.08 3.67
CA ASP A 176 -2.55 14.67 2.85
C ASP A 176 -3.78 13.75 2.76
N GLY A 177 -3.59 12.46 3.04
CA GLY A 177 -4.63 11.44 3.12
C GLY A 177 -4.07 10.08 3.49
N ILE A 178 -4.87 9.04 3.33
CA ILE A 178 -4.51 7.65 3.62
C ILE A 178 -4.82 6.74 2.44
N GLU A 179 -4.06 5.66 2.33
CA GLU A 179 -4.38 4.51 1.50
C GLU A 179 -4.69 3.30 2.39
N LEU A 180 -5.87 2.70 2.24
CA LEU A 180 -6.15 1.42 2.85
C LEU A 180 -5.42 0.30 2.12
N HIS A 181 -4.59 -0.47 2.84
CA HIS A 181 -4.02 -1.68 2.26
C HIS A 181 -5.01 -2.85 2.33
N ALA A 182 -5.79 -3.05 1.26
CA ALA A 182 -6.71 -4.18 1.09
C ALA A 182 -6.27 -5.13 -0.05
N ALA A 183 -4.95 -5.33 -0.15
CA ALA A 183 -4.27 -5.97 -1.27
C ALA A 183 -3.19 -6.95 -0.77
N ASN A 184 -2.52 -7.62 -1.70
CA ASN A 184 -1.32 -8.44 -1.50
C ASN A 184 -1.46 -9.45 -0.34
N GLY A 185 -2.66 -10.02 -0.18
CA GLY A 185 -2.92 -11.09 0.78
C GLY A 185 -2.94 -10.69 2.26
N TYR A 186 -2.99 -9.39 2.58
CA TYR A 186 -3.10 -8.90 3.97
C TYR A 186 -4.53 -8.95 4.52
N LEU A 187 -4.78 -8.44 5.73
CA LEU A 187 -5.98 -8.77 6.51
C LEU A 187 -7.28 -8.60 5.74
N ILE A 188 -7.51 -7.44 5.15
CA ILE A 188 -8.76 -7.18 4.42
C ILE A 188 -8.86 -8.07 3.18
N ASN A 189 -7.74 -8.29 2.47
CA ASN A 189 -7.69 -9.21 1.33
C ASN A 189 -8.02 -10.66 1.73
N GLN A 190 -7.68 -11.06 2.96
CA GLN A 190 -8.03 -12.39 3.52
C GLN A 190 -9.54 -12.53 3.77
N PHE A 191 -10.28 -11.44 3.97
CA PHE A 191 -11.75 -11.45 3.96
C PHE A 191 -12.31 -11.44 2.54
N ILE A 192 -11.70 -10.66 1.64
CA ILE A 192 -12.14 -10.50 0.26
C ILE A 192 -12.05 -11.83 -0.48
N ASP A 193 -10.91 -12.50 -0.51
CA ASP A 193 -10.68 -13.63 -1.41
C ASP A 193 -11.33 -14.94 -0.93
N SER A 194 -12.10 -15.61 -1.80
CA SER A 194 -12.91 -16.78 -1.42
C SER A 194 -12.11 -17.92 -0.79
N GLU A 195 -10.91 -18.22 -1.28
CA GLU A 195 -10.11 -19.35 -0.79
C GLU A 195 -9.35 -19.03 0.51
N ALA A 196 -9.40 -17.78 0.96
CA ALA A 196 -8.85 -17.35 2.24
C ALA A 196 -9.93 -17.16 3.33
N ASN A 197 -11.22 -17.18 2.96
CA ASN A 197 -12.34 -16.89 3.86
C ASN A 197 -13.37 -18.03 3.85
N ASN A 198 -13.30 -18.90 4.87
CA ASN A 198 -14.26 -19.99 5.07
C ASN A 198 -15.30 -19.69 6.15
N ARG A 199 -15.48 -18.42 6.52
CA ARG A 199 -16.47 -18.01 7.52
C ARG A 199 -17.89 -18.35 7.06
N THR A 200 -18.73 -18.66 8.04
CA THR A 200 -20.16 -18.99 7.84
C THR A 200 -21.10 -17.91 8.37
N ASP A 201 -20.56 -16.82 8.92
CA ASP A 201 -21.33 -15.67 9.41
C ASP A 201 -21.47 -14.57 8.33
N GLU A 202 -21.89 -13.38 8.73
CA GLU A 202 -22.10 -12.23 7.84
C GLU A 202 -20.83 -11.68 7.17
N TYR A 203 -19.64 -12.21 7.50
CA TYR A 203 -18.36 -11.81 6.93
C TYR A 203 -17.76 -12.85 5.96
N GLY A 204 -18.49 -13.92 5.61
CA GLY A 204 -18.05 -14.91 4.62
C GLY A 204 -19.17 -15.52 3.77
N GLY A 205 -18.78 -16.40 2.86
CA GLY A 205 -19.67 -17.04 1.88
C GLY A 205 -19.91 -16.17 0.64
N SER A 206 -20.94 -15.32 0.66
CA SER A 206 -21.31 -14.51 -0.51
C SER A 206 -20.27 -13.41 -0.80
N VAL A 207 -20.23 -12.90 -2.04
CA VAL A 207 -19.41 -11.73 -2.41
C VAL A 207 -19.74 -10.54 -1.48
N GLU A 208 -21.02 -10.28 -1.22
CA GLU A 208 -21.46 -9.21 -0.33
C GLU A 208 -20.86 -9.35 1.08
N ASN A 209 -20.92 -10.54 1.66
CA ASN A 209 -20.39 -10.80 3.00
C ASN A 209 -18.86 -10.70 3.04
N ARG A 210 -18.17 -11.24 2.02
CA ARG A 210 -16.69 -11.12 1.91
C ARG A 210 -16.22 -9.67 1.79
N LEU A 211 -17.02 -8.82 1.15
CA LEU A 211 -16.75 -7.39 1.02
C LEU A 211 -17.23 -6.56 2.22
N ARG A 212 -17.97 -7.13 3.17
CA ARG A 212 -18.54 -6.41 4.32
C ARG A 212 -17.46 -5.75 5.17
N PHE A 213 -16.40 -6.48 5.50
CA PHE A 213 -15.31 -5.95 6.31
C PHE A 213 -14.56 -4.80 5.61
N LEU A 214 -14.33 -4.90 4.28
CA LEU A 214 -13.79 -3.80 3.48
C LEU A 214 -14.68 -2.55 3.58
N GLY A 215 -15.99 -2.73 3.40
CA GLY A 215 -16.97 -1.64 3.47
C GLY A 215 -16.95 -0.94 4.83
N GLU A 216 -17.07 -1.70 5.92
CA GLU A 216 -17.10 -1.17 7.29
C GLU A 216 -15.81 -0.41 7.66
N VAL A 217 -14.64 -0.92 7.26
CA VAL A 217 -13.35 -0.23 7.48
C VAL A 217 -13.29 1.08 6.69
N VAL A 218 -13.68 1.07 5.40
CA VAL A 218 -13.68 2.28 4.56
C VAL A 218 -14.67 3.31 5.10
N GLU A 219 -15.88 2.90 5.49
CA GLU A 219 -16.89 3.78 6.09
C GLU A 219 -16.37 4.46 7.36
N ALA A 220 -15.68 3.72 8.23
CA ALA A 220 -15.10 4.27 9.45
C ALA A 220 -14.02 5.33 9.15
N MET A 221 -13.11 5.05 8.21
CA MET A 221 -12.07 6.02 7.83
C MET A 221 -12.64 7.23 7.10
N VAL A 222 -13.59 7.04 6.18
CA VAL A 222 -14.31 8.12 5.50
C VAL A 222 -15.02 9.02 6.51
N SER A 223 -15.67 8.42 7.52
CA SER A 223 -16.32 9.18 8.60
C SER A 223 -15.33 9.97 9.45
N ALA A 224 -14.10 9.46 9.61
CA ALA A 224 -13.06 10.12 10.42
C ALA A 224 -12.38 11.28 9.70
N ILE A 225 -12.08 11.14 8.40
CA ILE A 225 -11.22 12.10 7.68
C ILE A 225 -11.81 12.59 6.35
N GLY A 226 -13.00 12.18 5.95
CA GLY A 226 -13.60 12.56 4.66
C GLY A 226 -13.11 11.69 3.50
N ALA A 227 -14.00 11.42 2.55
CA ALA A 227 -13.74 10.50 1.45
C ALA A 227 -12.68 11.02 0.46
N GLU A 228 -12.55 12.34 0.36
CA GLU A 228 -11.55 13.03 -0.46
C GLU A 228 -10.10 12.82 -0.01
N ARG A 229 -9.90 12.16 1.15
CA ARG A 229 -8.59 11.81 1.72
C ARG A 229 -8.40 10.30 1.89
N VAL A 230 -9.31 9.47 1.39
CA VAL A 230 -9.24 8.01 1.53
C VAL A 230 -9.06 7.40 0.15
N GLY A 231 -7.92 6.75 -0.09
CA GLY A 231 -7.71 5.84 -1.21
C GLY A 231 -7.72 4.39 -0.73
N VAL A 232 -7.92 3.44 -1.65
CA VAL A 232 -7.90 2.00 -1.34
C VAL A 232 -7.07 1.25 -2.36
N ARG A 233 -6.21 0.34 -1.89
CA ARG A 233 -5.42 -0.56 -2.73
C ARG A 233 -5.99 -1.97 -2.77
N LEU A 234 -6.14 -2.55 -3.96
CA LEU A 234 -6.60 -3.92 -4.20
C LEU A 234 -5.60 -4.73 -5.07
N ALA A 235 -5.63 -6.06 -4.95
CA ALA A 235 -4.76 -6.99 -5.69
C ALA A 235 -5.58 -8.16 -6.26
N PRO A 236 -6.21 -7.98 -7.43
CA PRO A 236 -7.24 -8.91 -7.93
C PRO A 236 -6.72 -10.30 -8.34
N PHE A 237 -5.49 -10.37 -8.85
CA PHE A 237 -4.97 -11.58 -9.51
C PHE A 237 -3.68 -12.14 -8.91
N THR A 238 -2.92 -11.32 -8.17
CA THR A 238 -1.68 -11.79 -7.53
C THR A 238 -2.03 -12.65 -6.32
N SER A 239 -1.32 -13.76 -6.14
CA SER A 239 -1.55 -14.74 -5.08
C SER A 239 -0.30 -15.03 -4.23
N LEU A 240 0.78 -14.25 -4.38
CA LEU A 240 2.07 -14.48 -3.72
C LEU A 240 1.96 -14.73 -2.20
N ASN A 241 1.07 -14.00 -1.51
CA ASN A 241 0.84 -14.12 -0.06
C ASN A 241 -0.34 -15.04 0.31
N GLY A 242 -0.72 -15.94 -0.61
CA GLY A 242 -1.61 -17.07 -0.33
C GLY A 242 -3.11 -16.76 -0.31
N THR A 243 -3.55 -15.57 -0.72
CA THR A 243 -4.98 -15.30 -0.99
C THR A 243 -5.28 -15.53 -2.46
N VAL A 244 -6.39 -16.22 -2.74
CA VAL A 244 -6.86 -16.55 -4.08
C VAL A 244 -8.37 -16.40 -4.08
N ASP A 245 -8.92 -15.72 -5.07
CA ASP A 245 -10.36 -15.64 -5.29
C ASP A 245 -10.76 -16.55 -6.45
N ALA A 246 -11.88 -17.26 -6.30
CA ALA A 246 -12.40 -18.15 -7.33
C ALA A 246 -12.95 -17.40 -8.55
N ASN A 247 -13.47 -16.18 -8.36
CA ASN A 247 -14.09 -15.36 -9.41
C ASN A 247 -13.62 -13.89 -9.33
N PRO A 248 -12.32 -13.62 -9.52
CA PRO A 248 -11.73 -12.31 -9.20
C PRO A 248 -12.33 -11.17 -10.01
N ILE A 249 -12.75 -11.40 -11.26
CA ILE A 249 -13.41 -10.36 -12.06
C ILE A 249 -14.73 -9.92 -11.40
N GLU A 250 -15.57 -10.87 -10.95
CA GLU A 250 -16.83 -10.57 -10.26
C GLU A 250 -16.56 -9.88 -8.92
N THR A 251 -15.74 -10.49 -8.07
CA THR A 251 -15.44 -10.02 -6.72
C THR A 251 -14.87 -8.61 -6.74
N TYR A 252 -13.86 -8.35 -7.57
CA TYR A 252 -13.16 -7.05 -7.57
C TYR A 252 -13.92 -5.97 -8.37
N THR A 253 -14.78 -6.34 -9.32
CA THR A 253 -15.73 -5.38 -9.92
C THR A 253 -16.78 -4.96 -8.89
N ALA A 254 -17.28 -5.89 -8.08
CA ALA A 254 -18.19 -5.58 -6.97
C ALA A 254 -17.50 -4.72 -5.89
N ALA A 255 -16.24 -5.01 -5.56
CA ALA A 255 -15.44 -4.19 -4.65
C ALA A 255 -15.26 -2.76 -5.21
N ALA A 256 -14.92 -2.61 -6.49
CA ALA A 256 -14.81 -1.29 -7.12
C ALA A 256 -16.13 -0.50 -7.06
N ALA A 257 -17.27 -1.16 -7.31
CA ALA A 257 -18.59 -0.54 -7.20
C ALA A 257 -18.97 -0.17 -5.76
N LEU A 258 -18.58 -0.97 -4.77
CA LEU A 258 -18.74 -0.64 -3.34
C LEU A 258 -17.93 0.62 -3.00
N LEU A 259 -16.67 0.67 -3.42
CA LEU A 259 -15.78 1.79 -3.15
C LEU A 259 -16.21 3.08 -3.87
N ASP A 260 -16.80 2.97 -5.06
CA ASP A 260 -17.42 4.09 -5.78
C ASP A 260 -18.58 4.70 -4.98
N LYS A 261 -19.45 3.86 -4.41
CA LYS A 261 -20.57 4.32 -3.54
C LYS A 261 -20.09 5.04 -2.30
N LEU A 262 -18.92 4.64 -1.76
CA LEU A 262 -18.28 5.28 -0.62
C LEU A 262 -17.48 6.54 -1.00
N ASN A 263 -17.42 6.86 -2.30
CA ASN A 263 -16.82 8.07 -2.86
C ASN A 263 -15.34 8.27 -2.46
N ILE A 264 -14.59 7.17 -2.32
CA ILE A 264 -13.15 7.23 -2.04
C ILE A 264 -12.41 7.98 -3.15
N VAL A 265 -11.32 8.67 -2.81
CA VAL A 265 -10.62 9.59 -3.71
C VAL A 265 -9.85 8.89 -4.84
N TYR A 266 -9.35 7.68 -4.60
CA TYR A 266 -8.76 6.84 -5.64
C TYR A 266 -8.88 5.34 -5.35
N LEU A 267 -8.84 4.55 -6.43
CA LEU A 267 -8.66 3.10 -6.40
C LEU A 267 -7.28 2.75 -7.00
N HIS A 268 -6.47 2.02 -6.25
CA HIS A 268 -5.12 1.62 -6.64
C HIS A 268 -5.04 0.10 -6.85
N ILE A 269 -4.76 -0.34 -8.08
CA ILE A 269 -4.64 -1.75 -8.44
C ILE A 269 -3.16 -2.17 -8.49
N ALA A 270 -2.80 -3.16 -7.69
CA ALA A 270 -1.53 -3.87 -7.79
C ALA A 270 -1.68 -5.02 -8.80
N GLU A 271 -1.07 -4.90 -9.98
CA GLU A 271 -1.07 -5.93 -11.03
C GLU A 271 0.08 -6.94 -10.88
N VAL A 272 1.15 -6.54 -10.18
CA VAL A 272 2.34 -7.36 -10.00
C VAL A 272 2.84 -7.22 -8.58
N ASP A 273 3.09 -8.35 -7.92
CA ASP A 273 3.80 -8.43 -6.65
C ASP A 273 5.09 -9.23 -6.85
N TRP A 274 6.24 -8.59 -6.65
CA TRP A 274 7.55 -9.16 -7.00
C TRP A 274 7.65 -9.69 -8.44
N ASP A 275 7.64 -11.02 -8.57
CA ASP A 275 7.68 -11.78 -9.83
C ASP A 275 6.36 -12.46 -10.17
N ASP A 276 5.39 -12.42 -9.25
CA ASP A 276 4.00 -12.80 -9.50
C ASP A 276 3.33 -11.69 -10.33
N ALA A 277 3.33 -11.91 -11.64
CA ALA A 277 2.85 -10.97 -12.65
C ALA A 277 1.80 -11.66 -13.55
N PRO A 278 0.64 -12.03 -13.00
CA PRO A 278 -0.44 -12.64 -13.77
C PRO A 278 -0.90 -11.68 -14.87
N ASP A 279 -1.46 -12.24 -15.95
CA ASP A 279 -2.12 -11.40 -16.93
C ASP A 279 -3.30 -10.69 -16.26
N THR A 280 -3.43 -9.38 -16.50
CA THR A 280 -4.57 -8.59 -16.03
C THR A 280 -5.43 -8.28 -17.26
N PRO A 281 -6.52 -9.04 -17.48
CA PRO A 281 -7.27 -8.96 -18.73
C PRO A 281 -7.78 -7.56 -19.03
N LEU A 282 -7.81 -7.16 -20.30
CA LEU A 282 -8.38 -5.86 -20.71
C LEU A 282 -9.84 -5.71 -20.28
N GLU A 283 -10.62 -6.79 -20.37
CA GLU A 283 -12.01 -6.83 -19.91
C GLU A 283 -12.16 -6.48 -18.42
N PHE A 284 -11.22 -6.93 -17.59
CA PHE A 284 -11.19 -6.59 -16.17
C PHE A 284 -10.93 -5.09 -15.98
N LYS A 285 -9.93 -4.53 -16.67
CA LYS A 285 -9.62 -3.10 -16.58
C LYS A 285 -10.81 -2.24 -17.03
N GLN A 286 -11.50 -2.65 -18.09
CA GLN A 286 -12.72 -2.00 -18.57
C GLN A 286 -13.86 -2.12 -17.56
N ALA A 287 -14.06 -3.28 -16.93
CA ALA A 287 -15.06 -3.49 -15.89
C ALA A 287 -14.79 -2.63 -14.65
N ILE A 288 -13.54 -2.55 -14.18
CA ILE A 288 -13.14 -1.68 -13.07
C ILE A 288 -13.38 -0.21 -13.40
N ARG A 289 -12.97 0.24 -14.60
CA ARG A 289 -13.24 1.61 -15.06
C ARG A 289 -14.73 1.92 -15.17
N ALA A 290 -15.55 0.92 -15.51
CA ALA A 290 -17.00 1.04 -15.54
C ALA A 290 -17.62 1.06 -14.13
N ALA A 291 -17.06 0.34 -13.17
CA ALA A 291 -17.58 0.22 -11.81
C ALA A 291 -17.16 1.37 -10.88
N TYR A 292 -15.98 1.94 -11.08
CA TYR A 292 -15.45 3.04 -10.28
C TYR A 292 -15.19 4.28 -11.16
N LYS A 293 -15.60 5.47 -10.72
CA LYS A 293 -15.57 6.73 -11.49
C LYS A 293 -14.51 7.73 -11.04
N GLY A 294 -13.90 7.52 -9.88
CA GLY A 294 -12.80 8.35 -9.38
C GLY A 294 -11.46 8.07 -10.04
N ILE A 295 -10.35 8.46 -9.39
CA ILE A 295 -8.99 8.28 -9.93
C ILE A 295 -8.57 6.81 -9.84
N ILE A 296 -8.20 6.19 -10.97
CA ILE A 296 -7.61 4.84 -10.96
C ILE A 296 -6.09 4.90 -11.12
N ILE A 297 -5.40 4.23 -10.21
CA ILE A 297 -3.95 4.07 -10.20
C ILE A 297 -3.60 2.62 -10.49
N TYR A 298 -2.72 2.35 -11.45
CA TYR A 298 -2.18 1.01 -11.69
C TYR A 298 -0.69 0.92 -11.35
N ALA A 299 -0.28 -0.19 -10.74
CA ALA A 299 1.11 -0.47 -10.38
C ALA A 299 1.50 -1.90 -10.76
N GLY A 300 2.65 -2.07 -11.42
CA GLY A 300 3.18 -3.40 -11.74
C GLY A 300 3.90 -3.47 -13.09
N ARG A 301 5.24 -3.60 -13.08
CA ARG A 301 6.10 -3.72 -14.29
C ARG A 301 5.80 -2.70 -15.41
N TYR A 302 5.31 -1.52 -15.05
CA TYR A 302 5.11 -0.40 -15.97
C TYR A 302 6.45 0.22 -16.36
N ASN A 303 6.59 0.54 -17.64
CA ASN A 303 7.57 1.47 -18.15
C ASN A 303 6.85 2.72 -18.69
N ALA A 304 7.59 3.76 -19.06
CA ALA A 304 7.01 5.02 -19.53
C ALA A 304 6.02 4.82 -20.71
N GLY A 305 6.34 3.96 -21.67
CA GLY A 305 5.49 3.69 -22.83
C GLY A 305 4.17 3.04 -22.44
N LYS A 306 4.20 1.97 -21.64
CA LYS A 306 3.00 1.28 -21.12
C LYS A 306 2.13 2.21 -20.28
N ALA A 307 2.77 3.09 -19.50
CA ALA A 307 2.07 4.02 -18.63
C ALA A 307 1.33 5.10 -19.44
N VAL A 308 1.99 5.68 -20.45
CA VAL A 308 1.34 6.61 -21.39
C VAL A 308 0.18 5.95 -22.11
N GLN A 309 0.34 4.70 -22.54
CA GLN A 309 -0.69 3.96 -23.26
C GLN A 309 -1.92 3.69 -22.38
N ALA A 310 -1.73 3.22 -21.14
CA ALA A 310 -2.84 2.96 -20.21
C ALA A 310 -3.67 4.23 -19.91
N ILE A 311 -3.02 5.39 -19.84
CA ILE A 311 -3.72 6.68 -19.66
C ILE A 311 -4.48 7.08 -20.93
N LYS A 312 -3.86 6.94 -22.11
CA LYS A 312 -4.51 7.26 -23.40
C LYS A 312 -5.72 6.37 -23.68
N ASP A 313 -5.66 5.12 -23.27
CA ASP A 313 -6.75 4.15 -23.44
C ASP A 313 -7.88 4.36 -22.42
N GLY A 314 -7.75 5.34 -21.50
CA GLY A 314 -8.75 5.63 -20.48
C GLY A 314 -8.85 4.56 -19.39
N LEU A 315 -7.86 3.68 -19.28
CA LEU A 315 -7.83 2.60 -18.29
C LEU A 315 -7.27 3.05 -16.95
N ALA A 316 -6.34 4.00 -16.96
CA ALA A 316 -5.69 4.54 -15.76
C ALA A 316 -5.70 6.07 -15.79
N ASP A 317 -5.86 6.69 -14.63
CA ASP A 317 -5.66 8.13 -14.46
C ASP A 317 -4.23 8.44 -14.02
N MET A 318 -3.61 7.53 -13.26
CA MET A 318 -2.23 7.61 -12.82
C MET A 318 -1.54 6.24 -12.87
N VAL A 319 -0.21 6.22 -12.88
CA VAL A 319 0.58 4.99 -12.91
C VAL A 319 1.69 5.05 -11.87
N ALA A 320 1.84 3.97 -11.11
CA ALA A 320 2.84 3.86 -10.06
C ALA A 320 4.05 3.02 -10.48
N PHE A 321 5.24 3.46 -10.06
CA PHE A 321 6.52 2.84 -10.42
C PHE A 321 7.30 2.45 -9.16
N GLY A 322 7.23 1.19 -8.71
CA GLY A 322 7.89 0.75 -7.47
C GLY A 322 9.42 0.72 -7.55
N ARG A 323 9.97 -0.45 -7.92
CA ARG A 323 11.44 -0.68 -8.08
C ARG A 323 12.19 0.48 -8.78
N PRO A 324 11.65 1.10 -9.85
CA PRO A 324 12.29 2.29 -10.43
C PRO A 324 12.45 3.46 -9.45
N PHE A 325 11.46 3.78 -8.61
CA PHE A 325 11.61 4.86 -7.62
C PHE A 325 12.59 4.51 -6.51
N VAL A 326 12.82 3.23 -6.19
CA VAL A 326 13.85 2.84 -5.21
C VAL A 326 15.21 3.41 -5.59
N ALA A 327 15.62 3.23 -6.85
CA ALA A 327 16.95 3.59 -7.33
C ALA A 327 17.05 4.97 -8.03
N ASN A 328 15.91 5.63 -8.28
CA ASN A 328 15.85 6.86 -9.07
C ASN A 328 15.03 7.92 -8.32
N PRO A 329 15.64 8.72 -7.43
CA PRO A 329 14.89 9.75 -6.68
C PRO A 329 14.25 10.82 -7.60
N ASP A 330 14.82 11.00 -8.79
CA ASP A 330 14.39 11.92 -9.85
C ASP A 330 13.66 11.21 -11.00
N LEU A 331 13.04 10.05 -10.75
CA LEU A 331 12.38 9.22 -11.76
C LEU A 331 11.47 10.00 -12.74
N PRO A 332 10.59 10.92 -12.31
CA PRO A 332 9.78 11.72 -13.24
C PRO A 332 10.62 12.49 -14.25
N SER A 333 11.71 13.15 -13.81
CA SER A 333 12.61 13.88 -14.70
C SER A 333 13.32 12.93 -15.68
N ARG A 334 13.75 11.75 -15.21
CA ARG A 334 14.38 10.76 -16.09
C ARG A 334 13.42 10.26 -17.17
N ILE A 335 12.18 9.96 -16.78
CA ILE A 335 11.13 9.56 -17.72
C ILE A 335 10.93 10.66 -18.76
N LEU A 336 10.71 11.92 -18.33
CA LEU A 336 10.46 13.07 -19.21
C LEU A 336 11.57 13.28 -20.25
N ASN A 337 12.81 13.08 -19.84
CA ASN A 337 13.98 13.31 -20.66
C ASN A 337 14.49 12.05 -21.39
N GLY A 338 13.81 10.91 -21.24
CA GLY A 338 14.23 9.63 -21.81
C GLY A 338 15.61 9.16 -21.32
N GLN A 339 15.95 9.48 -20.06
CA GLN A 339 17.23 9.12 -19.44
C GLN A 339 17.21 7.68 -18.92
N GLU A 340 18.39 7.07 -18.84
CA GLU A 340 18.58 5.72 -18.31
C GLU A 340 18.22 5.65 -16.81
N LEU A 341 17.50 4.59 -16.44
CA LEU A 341 17.11 4.33 -15.06
C LEU A 341 18.18 3.48 -14.38
N ALA A 342 18.64 3.92 -13.22
CA ALA A 342 19.54 3.13 -12.38
C ALA A 342 18.81 1.86 -11.89
N PRO A 343 19.50 0.70 -11.85
CA PRO A 343 18.98 -0.49 -11.20
C PRO A 343 19.01 -0.32 -9.67
N HIS A 344 18.08 -0.98 -8.98
CA HIS A 344 18.11 -1.11 -7.52
C HIS A 344 18.96 -2.31 -7.11
N ASP A 345 19.57 -2.24 -5.93
CA ASP A 345 20.24 -3.36 -5.28
C ASP A 345 19.25 -4.11 -4.36
N PRO A 346 18.85 -5.35 -4.70
CA PRO A 346 17.91 -6.12 -3.89
C PRO A 346 18.38 -6.37 -2.46
N ASN A 347 19.71 -6.40 -2.22
CA ASN A 347 20.28 -6.70 -0.89
C ASN A 347 20.09 -5.57 0.12
N THR A 348 19.65 -4.40 -0.33
CA THR A 348 19.47 -3.20 0.50
C THR A 348 18.02 -2.77 0.64
N LEU A 349 17.07 -3.60 0.17
CA LEU A 349 15.65 -3.26 0.22
C LEU A 349 15.14 -3.14 1.67
N PHE A 350 15.54 -4.06 2.56
CA PHE A 350 15.02 -4.19 3.93
C PHE A 350 16.14 -4.14 4.97
N GLY A 351 15.93 -3.42 6.09
CA GLY A 351 16.91 -3.29 7.18
C GLY A 351 18.15 -2.46 6.82
N GLY A 352 18.98 -2.13 7.80
CA GLY A 352 20.16 -1.28 7.63
C GLY A 352 19.85 0.23 7.71
N ASP A 353 20.68 1.04 7.05
CA ASP A 353 20.76 2.49 7.22
C ASP A 353 20.51 3.25 5.89
N GLU A 354 21.28 4.31 5.61
CA GLU A 354 21.19 5.14 4.40
C GLU A 354 21.58 4.41 3.11
N LYS A 355 22.42 3.37 3.18
CA LYS A 355 22.93 2.68 2.00
C LYS A 355 21.82 1.93 1.28
N GLY A 356 21.68 2.17 -0.03
CA GLY A 356 20.58 1.64 -0.84
C GLY A 356 19.21 2.23 -0.49
N LEU A 357 19.20 3.37 0.22
CA LEU A 357 17.99 4.12 0.56
C LEU A 357 18.10 5.56 0.00
N THR A 358 19.03 6.35 0.52
CA THR A 358 19.19 7.79 0.21
C THR A 358 20.43 8.12 -0.61
N ASP A 359 21.30 7.14 -0.87
CA ASP A 359 22.57 7.30 -1.60
C ASP A 359 22.47 7.09 -3.12
N TYR A 360 21.29 6.72 -3.64
CA TYR A 360 21.05 6.70 -5.08
C TYR A 360 21.15 8.12 -5.67
N PRO A 361 22.06 8.38 -6.62
CA PRO A 361 22.29 9.73 -7.12
C PRO A 361 21.18 10.19 -8.05
N ARG A 362 20.92 11.50 -8.07
CA ARG A 362 20.17 12.15 -9.17
C ARG A 362 20.99 12.06 -10.46
N PHE A 363 20.31 12.07 -11.61
CA PHE A 363 20.98 12.05 -12.89
C PHE A 363 21.81 13.33 -13.10
N THR A 364 23.11 13.17 -13.32
CA THR A 364 24.01 14.24 -13.76
C THR A 364 24.46 13.94 -15.18
N LYS A 365 24.28 14.87 -16.12
CA LYS A 365 24.89 14.77 -17.45
C LYS A 365 26.42 14.74 -17.25
N LYS A 366 27.08 13.69 -17.76
CA LYS A 366 28.54 13.66 -17.87
C LYS A 366 29.03 14.60 -18.94
#